data_AF-A0A8J2QEY2-F1
#
_entry.id   AF-A0A8J2QEY2-F1
#
_cell.length_a   1.000
_cell.length_b   1.000
_cell.length_c   1.000
_cell.angle_alpha   90.00
_cell.angle_beta   90.00
_cell.angle_gamma   90.00
#
_symmetry.space_group_name_H-M   'P 1'
#
loop_
_entity.id
_entity.type
_entity.pdbx_description
1 polymer ?
#
loop_
_entity_poly.entity_id
_entity_poly.type
_entity_poly.pdbx_seq_one_letter_code
_entity_poly.pdbx_strand_id
1 'polypeptide(L)'
;MNTKQWRLEKGLPANRLTEGVLIDAPDYTFLDGRPTPLLQKQKKRMLRQQDYARQIVESISEIDFAKQRYLDNIKAVEEERNKIINNRLKPKGKELLRKK
;
A
#
# COMPACT_ATOMS: atom_id res chain seq x y z
N MET A 1 25.90 -22.82 -16.61
CA MET A 1 24.95 -22.01 -15.81
C MET A 1 24.01 -21.27 -16.74
N ASN A 2 22.70 -21.28 -16.46
CA ASN A 2 21.72 -20.52 -17.24
C ASN A 2 21.85 -19.03 -16.91
N THR A 3 22.17 -18.20 -17.91
CA THR A 3 22.40 -16.77 -17.73
C THR A 3 21.17 -16.04 -17.18
N LYS A 4 19.96 -16.53 -17.44
CA LYS A 4 18.73 -15.91 -16.93
C LYS A 4 18.56 -16.15 -15.43
N GLN A 5 18.85 -17.36 -14.97
CA GLN A 5 18.79 -17.72 -13.55
C GLN A 5 19.80 -16.90 -12.75
N TRP A 6 21.05 -16.81 -13.23
CA TRP A 6 22.08 -15.97 -12.61
C TRP A 6 21.65 -14.51 -12.49
N ARG A 7 20.95 -13.95 -13.49
CA ARG A 7 20.46 -12.56 -13.42
C ARG A 7 19.40 -12.39 -12.32
N LEU A 8 18.43 -13.31 -12.26
CA LEU A 8 17.41 -13.29 -11.21
C LEU A 8 18.02 -13.41 -9.81
N GLU A 9 19.01 -14.29 -9.65
CA GLU A 9 19.78 -14.43 -8.39
C GLU A 9 20.52 -13.14 -8.00
N LYS A 10 20.89 -12.31 -8.97
CA LYS A 10 21.52 -11.00 -8.75
C LYS A 10 20.53 -9.84 -8.65
N GLY A 11 19.22 -10.11 -8.61
CA GLY A 11 18.19 -9.07 -8.58
C GLY A 11 18.06 -8.28 -9.88
N LEU A 12 18.59 -8.81 -10.98
CA LEU A 12 18.45 -8.25 -12.32
C LEU A 12 17.27 -8.89 -13.05
N PRO A 13 16.66 -8.20 -14.01
CA PRO A 13 15.59 -8.79 -14.79
C PRO A 13 16.08 -9.98 -15.62
N ALA A 14 15.23 -11.00 -15.74
CA ALA A 14 15.51 -12.20 -16.55
C ALA A 14 15.78 -11.86 -18.02
N ASN A 15 15.04 -10.89 -18.57
CA ASN A 15 15.29 -10.32 -19.88
C ASN A 15 16.16 -9.07 -19.73
N ARG A 16 17.20 -8.93 -20.55
CA ARG A 16 18.07 -7.75 -20.55
C ARG A 16 17.38 -6.48 -21.05
N LEU A 17 16.30 -6.63 -21.81
CA LEU A 17 15.59 -5.56 -22.51
C LEU A 17 14.32 -5.07 -21.77
N THR A 18 14.15 -5.40 -20.49
CA THR A 18 12.98 -4.94 -19.71
C THR A 18 13.23 -3.66 -18.92
N GLU A 19 14.35 -3.59 -18.18
CA GLU A 19 14.68 -2.46 -17.30
C GLU A 19 16.20 -2.32 -17.13
N GLY A 20 16.65 -1.12 -16.81
CA GLY A 20 18.04 -0.81 -16.47
C GLY A 20 18.70 0.18 -17.43
N VAL A 21 19.96 0.50 -17.12
CA VAL A 21 20.74 1.55 -17.81
C VAL A 21 20.72 1.40 -19.33
N LEU A 22 20.79 0.17 -19.84
CA LEU A 22 20.80 -0.08 -21.29
C LEU A 22 19.54 0.42 -22.03
N ILE A 23 18.40 0.51 -21.35
CA ILE A 23 17.09 0.83 -21.98
C ILE A 23 16.58 2.20 -21.54
N ASP A 24 16.93 2.58 -20.31
CA ASP A 24 16.43 3.80 -19.68
C ASP A 24 17.37 4.98 -19.93
N ALA A 25 18.66 4.74 -20.20
CA ALA A 25 19.58 5.78 -20.65
C ALA A 25 19.29 6.20 -22.11
N PRO A 26 19.66 7.43 -22.51
CA PRO A 26 19.55 7.86 -23.90
C PRO A 26 20.59 7.18 -24.79
N ASP A 27 20.19 6.79 -26.00
CA ASP A 27 21.06 6.11 -26.97
C ASP A 27 22.13 7.05 -27.59
N TYR A 28 21.86 8.35 -27.61
CA TYR A 28 22.76 9.39 -28.16
C TYR A 28 22.62 10.68 -27.34
N THR A 29 23.56 11.61 -27.48
CA THR A 29 23.48 12.98 -26.95
C THR A 29 23.98 13.98 -27.99
N PHE A 30 23.58 15.25 -27.90
CA PHE A 30 24.07 16.28 -28.83
C PHE A 30 25.50 16.70 -28.47
N LEU A 31 26.32 17.04 -29.47
CA LEU A 31 27.69 17.52 -29.25
C LEU A 31 27.73 18.77 -28.36
N ASP A 32 26.73 19.63 -28.48
CA ASP A 32 26.55 20.84 -27.66
C ASP A 32 26.21 20.54 -26.18
N GLY A 33 26.04 19.26 -25.80
CA GLY A 33 25.65 18.85 -24.46
C GLY A 33 24.16 18.99 -24.16
N ARG A 34 23.33 19.33 -25.16
CA ARG A 34 21.87 19.36 -24.99
C ARG A 34 21.35 17.96 -24.64
N PRO A 35 20.33 17.86 -23.77
CA PRO A 35 19.75 16.57 -23.42
C PRO A 35 18.99 15.98 -24.60
N THR A 36 18.97 14.65 -24.64
CA THR A 36 18.26 13.88 -25.66
C THR A 36 16.75 13.99 -25.42
N PRO A 37 15.96 14.30 -26.46
CA PRO A 37 14.51 14.32 -26.31
C PRO A 37 13.98 12.93 -25.92
N LEU A 38 12.95 12.90 -25.09
CA LEU A 38 12.39 11.66 -24.56
C LEU A 38 11.77 10.80 -25.67
N LEU A 39 12.18 9.53 -25.74
CA LEU A 39 11.62 8.59 -26.72
C LEU A 39 10.18 8.20 -26.33
N GLN A 40 9.32 7.94 -27.32
CA GLN A 40 7.91 7.58 -27.10
C GLN A 40 7.73 6.36 -26.19
N LYS A 41 8.58 5.33 -26.34
CA LYS A 41 8.54 4.13 -25.50
C LYS A 41 9.03 4.39 -24.09
N GLN A 42 10.03 5.24 -23.90
CA GLN A 42 10.50 5.67 -22.57
C GLN A 42 9.37 6.42 -21.86
N LYS A 43 8.74 7.40 -22.53
CA LYS A 43 7.56 8.10 -22.01
C LYS A 43 6.45 7.15 -21.58
N LYS A 44 6.10 6.18 -22.44
CA LYS A 44 5.05 5.20 -22.14
C LYS A 44 5.38 4.34 -20.91
N ARG A 45 6.65 3.95 -20.73
CA ARG A 45 7.10 3.21 -19.53
C ARG A 45 7.01 4.07 -18.28
N MET A 46 7.46 5.32 -18.34
CA MET A 46 7.39 6.25 -17.20
C MET A 46 5.95 6.48 -16.74
N LEU A 47 5.03 6.77 -17.68
CA LEU A 47 3.61 6.98 -17.34
C LEU A 47 2.98 5.72 -16.74
N ARG A 48 3.29 4.54 -17.29
CA ARG A 48 2.81 3.28 -16.72
C ARG A 48 3.34 3.07 -15.29
N GLN A 49 4.61 3.38 -15.03
CA GLN A 49 5.18 3.25 -13.70
C GLN A 49 4.52 4.22 -12.71
N GLN A 50 4.19 5.43 -13.16
CA GLN A 50 3.42 6.39 -12.37
C GLN A 50 2.02 5.86 -12.03
N ASP A 51 1.33 5.25 -13.00
CA ASP A 51 0.02 4.63 -12.77
C ASP A 51 0.09 3.50 -11.75
N TYR A 52 1.10 2.63 -11.84
CA TYR A 52 1.30 1.57 -10.84
C TYR A 52 1.57 2.14 -9.45
N ALA A 53 2.45 3.14 -9.34
CA ALA A 53 2.74 3.79 -8.07
C ALA A 53 1.47 4.41 -7.45
N ARG A 54 0.65 5.08 -8.25
CA ARG A 54 -0.63 5.66 -7.81
C ARG A 54 -1.57 4.58 -7.28
N GLN A 55 -1.76 3.49 -8.03
CA GLN A 55 -2.62 2.39 -7.60
C GLN A 55 -2.13 1.74 -6.30
N ILE A 56 -0.83 1.53 -6.15
CA ILE A 56 -0.25 0.94 -4.93
C ILE A 56 -0.55 1.83 -3.71
N VAL A 57 -0.32 3.14 -3.83
CA VAL A 57 -0.56 4.10 -2.74
C VAL A 57 -2.04 4.14 -2.37
N GLU A 58 -2.92 4.20 -3.37
CA GLU A 58 -4.37 4.18 -3.20
C GLU A 58 -4.82 2.92 -2.45
N SER A 59 -4.42 1.73 -2.91
CA SER A 59 -4.77 0.46 -2.25
C SER A 59 -4.24 0.36 -0.82
N ILE A 60 -3.04 0.85 -0.53
CA ILE A 60 -2.50 0.86 0.85
C ILE A 60 -3.37 1.76 1.73
N SER A 61 -3.74 2.94 1.24
CA SER A 61 -4.59 3.88 2.00
C SER A 61 -5.98 3.31 2.30
N GLU A 62 -6.56 2.57 1.35
CA GLU A 62 -7.86 1.89 1.54
C GLU A 62 -7.78 0.79 2.60
N ILE A 63 -6.70 0.00 2.59
CA ILE A 63 -6.48 -1.06 3.59
C ILE A 63 -6.31 -0.45 4.99
N ASP A 64 -5.52 0.61 5.12
CA ASP A 64 -5.31 1.30 6.38
C ASP A 64 -6.62 1.89 6.92
N PHE A 65 -7.42 2.51 6.05
CA PHE A 65 -8.73 3.02 6.39
C PHE A 65 -9.68 1.89 6.86
N ALA A 66 -9.74 0.78 6.13
CA ALA A 66 -10.59 -0.35 6.48
C ALA A 66 -10.22 -0.94 7.84
N LYS A 67 -8.93 -1.05 8.14
CA LYS A 67 -8.42 -1.51 9.43
C LYS A 67 -8.81 -0.57 10.57
N GLN A 68 -8.62 0.74 10.40
CA GLN A 68 -9.02 1.73 11.39
C GLN A 68 -10.52 1.70 11.65
N ARG A 69 -11.32 1.71 10.59
CA ARG A 69 -12.78 1.66 10.68
C ARG A 69 -13.28 0.41 11.40
N TYR A 70 -12.65 -0.75 11.17
CA TYR A 70 -13.00 -1.97 11.89
C TYR A 70 -12.76 -1.85 13.39
N LEU A 71 -11.60 -1.32 13.79
CA LEU A 71 -11.26 -1.11 15.20
C LEU A 71 -12.21 -0.10 15.87
N ASP A 72 -12.54 0.99 15.17
CA ASP A 72 -13.45 2.01 15.69
C ASP A 72 -14.87 1.47 15.86
N ASN A 73 -15.34 0.62 14.94
CA ASN A 73 -16.63 -0.05 15.08
C ASN A 73 -16.67 -0.98 16.31
N ILE A 74 -15.59 -1.74 16.57
CA ILE A 74 -15.50 -2.58 17.77
C ILE A 74 -15.57 -1.73 19.04
N LYS A 75 -14.79 -0.64 19.09
CA LYS A 75 -14.78 0.28 20.24
C LYS A 75 -16.15 0.89 20.45
N ALA A 76 -16.81 1.35 19.38
CA ALA A 76 -18.14 1.94 19.47
C ALA A 76 -19.17 0.94 20.04
N VAL A 77 -19.14 -0.33 19.62
CA VAL A 77 -20.02 -1.37 20.17
C VAL A 77 -19.76 -1.60 21.66
N GLU A 78 -18.50 -1.63 22.07
CA GLU A 78 -18.12 -1.81 23.47
C GLU A 78 -18.49 -0.60 24.33
N GLU A 79 -18.31 0.61 23.83
CA GLU A 79 -18.73 1.85 24.47
C GLU A 79 -20.25 1.91 24.66
N GLU A 80 -21.03 1.54 23.64
CA GLU A 80 -22.48 1.47 23.75
C GLU A 80 -22.94 0.43 24.79
N ARG A 81 -22.30 -0.74 24.83
CA ARG A 81 -22.55 -1.74 25.88
C ARG A 81 -22.26 -1.17 27.27
N ASN A 82 -21.11 -0.52 27.43
CA ASN A 82 -20.71 0.09 28.70
C ASN A 82 -21.66 1.23 29.10
N LYS A 83 -22.12 2.06 28.16
CA LYS A 83 -23.14 3.09 28.42
C LYS A 83 -24.45 2.46 28.91
N ILE A 84 -24.93 1.40 28.27
CA ILE A 84 -26.15 0.69 28.69
C ILE A 84 -26.01 0.12 30.11
N ILE A 85 -24.86 -0.50 30.41
CA ILE A 85 -24.57 -1.06 31.74
C ILE A 85 -24.51 0.06 32.80
N ASN A 86 -23.80 1.16 32.52
CA ASN A 86 -23.62 2.28 33.44
C ASN A 86 -24.93 3.04 33.69
N ASN A 87 -25.79 3.14 32.67
CA ASN A 87 -27.11 3.76 32.78
C ASN A 87 -28.15 2.83 33.43
N ARG A 88 -27.80 1.58 33.76
CA ARG A 88 -28.72 0.64 34.40
C ARG A 88 -29.04 1.08 35.83
N LEU A 89 -30.33 1.11 36.16
CA LEU A 89 -30.78 1.44 37.51
C LEU A 89 -30.20 0.46 38.55
N LYS A 90 -30.02 0.97 39.79
CA LYS A 90 -29.53 0.16 40.91
C LYS A 90 -30.42 -1.09 41.10
N PRO A 91 -29.82 -2.28 41.28
CA PRO A 91 -30.59 -3.51 41.49
C PRO A 91 -31.41 -3.42 42.79
N LYS A 92 -32.58 -4.07 42.83
CA LYS A 92 -33.50 -4.06 43.98
C LYS A 92 -33.89 -5.48 44.41
N GLY A 93 -34.45 -5.61 45.63
CA GLY A 93 -35.08 -6.84 46.12
C GLY A 93 -34.10 -8.02 46.32
N LYS A 94 -34.45 -9.20 45.78
CA LYS A 94 -33.67 -10.45 45.92
C LYS A 94 -32.24 -10.35 45.38
N GLU A 95 -31.99 -9.45 44.43
CA GLU A 95 -30.69 -9.26 43.80
C GLU A 95 -29.71 -8.47 44.68
N LEU A 96 -30.22 -7.63 45.60
CA LEU A 96 -29.42 -7.01 46.66
C LEU A 96 -29.02 -8.03 47.74
N LEU A 97 -29.95 -8.92 48.11
CA LEU A 97 -29.72 -9.94 49.13
C LEU A 97 -28.70 -11.01 48.71
N ARG A 98 -28.55 -11.24 47.40
CA ARG A 98 -27.54 -12.14 46.81
C ARG A 98 -26.11 -11.57 46.76
N LYS A 99 -25.93 -10.27 47.00
CA LYS A 99 -24.61 -9.58 46.94
C LYS A 99 -23.91 -9.44 48.30
N LYS A 100 -24.53 -9.91 49.38
CA LYS A 100 -23.88 -10.12 50.68
C LYS A 100 -23.18 -11.47 50.69
#